data_AF-A0A1W9T8Q4-F1
#
_entry.id   AF-A0A1W9T8Q4-F1
#
_cell.length_a   1.000
_cell.length_b   1.000
_cell.length_c   1.000
_cell.angle_alpha   90.00
_cell.angle_beta   90.00
_cell.angle_gamma   90.00
#
_symmetry.space_group_name_H-M   'P 1'
#
loop_
_entity.id
_entity.type
_entity.pdbx_description
1 polymer ?
#
loop_
_entity_poly.entity_id
_entity_poly.type
_entity_poly.pdbx_seq_one_letter_code
_entity_poly.pdbx_strand_id
1 'polypeptide(L)'
;MKLLMIYSNKFGYNPALKNLENAEEITEKKSFENCLVAFIQAEEKDEGNMLSIEKKLVKNLKWAAKKNETNFVVLHSFAHLSESKASPEFTKNLFNNAETRLQNANYQTAQTPFGYFLDLEVNAPGYSLARIFKSL
;
A
#
# COMPACT_ATOMS: atom_id res chain seq x y z
N MET A 1 -3.89 3.83 11.83
CA MET A 1 -3.51 3.08 10.61
C MET A 1 -2.72 1.84 10.97
N LYS A 2 -2.97 0.72 10.28
CA LYS A 2 -2.10 -0.46 10.29
C LYS A 2 -1.36 -0.59 8.97
N LEU A 3 -0.09 -0.98 9.06
CA LEU A 3 0.80 -1.08 7.91
C LEU A 3 1.58 -2.39 7.98
N LEU A 4 1.37 -3.26 7.00
CA LEU A 4 2.19 -4.44 6.75
C LEU A 4 3.02 -4.19 5.49
N MET A 5 4.34 -4.17 5.63
CA MET A 5 5.28 -3.95 4.54
C MET A 5 5.99 -5.26 4.24
N ILE A 6 5.90 -5.70 2.99
CA ILE A 6 6.54 -6.91 2.50
C ILE A 6 7.44 -6.52 1.33
N TYR A 7 8.75 -6.68 1.50
CA TYR A 7 9.65 -6.67 0.37
C TYR A 7 9.43 -7.94 -0.44
N SER A 8 9.27 -7.77 -1.76
CA SER A 8 8.99 -8.85 -2.68
C SER A 8 9.98 -8.80 -3.84
N ASN A 9 10.63 -9.93 -4.13
CA ASN A 9 11.39 -10.11 -5.37
C ASN A 9 10.47 -9.94 -6.58
N LYS A 10 9.21 -10.40 -6.44
CA LYS A 10 8.13 -10.18 -7.39
C LYS A 10 6.80 -10.02 -6.64
N PHE A 11 6.05 -8.98 -6.98
CA PHE A 11 4.67 -8.78 -6.58
C PHE A 11 3.79 -8.70 -7.82
N GLY A 12 2.73 -9.49 -7.90
CA GLY A 12 1.77 -9.46 -8.99
C GLY A 12 0.35 -9.38 -8.47
N TYR A 13 -0.55 -8.83 -9.28
CA TYR A 13 -1.98 -8.89 -9.02
C TYR A 13 -2.80 -9.14 -10.28
N ASN A 14 -3.94 -9.79 -10.10
CA ASN A 14 -5.00 -9.92 -11.10
C ASN A 14 -6.33 -9.44 -10.51
N PRO A 15 -7.03 -8.45 -11.11
CA PRO A 15 -8.37 -8.06 -10.67
C PRO A 15 -9.35 -9.24 -10.78
N ALA A 16 -10.03 -9.57 -9.68
CA ALA A 16 -10.96 -10.71 -9.62
C ALA A 16 -12.41 -10.27 -9.48
N LEU A 17 -12.74 -9.53 -8.41
CA LEU A 17 -14.10 -9.09 -8.11
C LEU A 17 -14.14 -7.60 -7.78
N LYS A 18 -15.09 -6.88 -8.38
CA LYS A 18 -15.36 -5.48 -8.08
C LYS A 18 -16.10 -5.38 -6.73
N ASN A 19 -15.59 -4.59 -5.80
CA ASN A 19 -16.16 -4.42 -4.45
C ASN A 19 -16.94 -3.12 -4.29
N LEU A 20 -16.67 -2.11 -5.11
CA LEU A 20 -17.41 -0.84 -5.14
C LEU A 20 -18.18 -0.74 -6.45
N GLU A 21 -19.51 -0.64 -6.40
CA GLU A 21 -20.38 -0.59 -7.59
C GLU A 21 -19.95 0.48 -8.61
N ASN A 22 -19.46 1.62 -8.11
CA ASN A 22 -19.03 2.77 -8.91
C ASN A 22 -17.54 2.78 -9.29
N ALA A 23 -16.76 1.73 -8.97
CA ALA A 23 -15.36 1.70 -9.39
C ALA A 23 -15.22 1.55 -10.93
N GLU A 24 -14.16 2.09 -11.51
CA GLU A 24 -13.88 1.89 -12.95
C GLU A 24 -13.60 0.42 -13.23
N GLU A 25 -13.97 -0.07 -14.42
CA GLU A 25 -13.66 -1.44 -14.83
C GLU A 25 -12.17 -1.61 -15.07
N ILE A 26 -11.50 -2.36 -14.19
CA ILE A 26 -10.08 -2.64 -14.29
C ILE A 26 -9.87 -4.14 -14.48
N THR A 27 -9.34 -4.52 -15.65
CA THR A 27 -9.04 -5.91 -16.03
C THR A 27 -7.54 -6.17 -16.19
N GLU A 28 -6.73 -5.11 -16.16
CA GLU A 28 -5.30 -5.22 -16.40
C GLU A 28 -4.57 -5.87 -15.20
N LYS A 29 -3.91 -6.99 -15.46
CA LYS A 29 -2.95 -7.60 -14.53
C LYS A 29 -1.62 -6.86 -14.58
N LYS A 30 -0.97 -6.67 -13.42
CA LYS A 30 0.38 -6.09 -13.35
C LYS A 30 1.29 -6.89 -12.45
N SER A 31 2.59 -6.80 -12.71
CA SER A 31 3.63 -7.31 -11.85
C SER A 31 4.79 -6.34 -11.72
N PHE A 32 5.43 -6.35 -10.57
CA PHE A 32 6.55 -5.49 -10.20
C PHE A 32 7.64 -6.35 -9.58
N GLU A 33 8.90 -6.01 -9.86
CA GLU A 33 10.06 -6.70 -9.31
C GLU A 33 10.78 -5.82 -8.29
N ASN A 34 11.47 -6.46 -7.34
CA ASN A 34 12.30 -5.81 -6.32
C ASN A 34 11.61 -4.61 -5.66
N CYS A 35 10.41 -4.82 -5.13
CA CYS A 35 9.56 -3.74 -4.64
C CYS A 35 9.16 -3.95 -3.18
N LEU A 36 8.92 -2.84 -2.48
CA LEU A 36 8.26 -2.84 -1.18
C LEU A 36 6.75 -2.74 -1.37
N VAL A 37 6.02 -3.81 -1.08
CA VAL A 37 4.56 -3.82 -1.10
C VAL A 37 4.04 -3.38 0.27
N ALA A 38 3.29 -2.30 0.29
CA ALA A 38 2.67 -1.74 1.47
C ALA A 38 1.18 -2.10 1.51
N PHE A 39 0.84 -3.09 2.33
CA PHE A 39 -0.54 -3.42 2.69
C PHE A 39 -0.99 -2.44 3.77
N ILE A 40 -1.92 -1.55 3.42
CA ILE A 40 -2.31 -0.40 4.25
C ILE A 40 -3.78 -0.52 4.64
N GLN A 41 -4.06 -0.35 5.92
CA GLN A 41 -5.40 -0.12 6.44
C GLN A 41 -5.44 1.22 7.17
N ALA A 42 -6.19 2.18 6.63
CA ALA A 42 -6.60 3.38 7.35
C ALA A 42 -7.71 3.04 8.36
N GLU A 43 -7.61 3.59 9.56
CA GLU A 43 -8.56 3.42 10.66
C GLU A 43 -9.34 4.72 10.87
N GLU A 44 -10.53 4.65 11.47
CA GLU A 44 -11.42 5.80 11.67
C GLU A 44 -10.72 6.99 12.37
N LYS A 45 -9.88 6.70 13.38
CA LYS A 45 -9.09 7.71 14.10
C LYS A 45 -8.15 8.53 13.20
N ASP A 46 -7.76 7.99 12.04
CA ASP A 46 -6.81 8.65 11.14
C ASP A 46 -7.46 9.83 10.39
N GLU A 47 -8.79 9.82 10.26
CA GLU A 47 -9.56 10.87 9.59
C GLU A 47 -9.42 12.24 10.27
N GLY A 48 -9.17 12.25 11.57
CA GLY A 48 -8.98 13.48 12.34
C GLY A 48 -7.72 14.26 11.96
N ASN A 49 -6.74 13.66 11.26
CA ASN A 49 -5.53 14.37 10.84
C ASN A 49 -4.79 13.72 9.65
N MET A 50 -5.26 14.02 8.43
CA MET A 50 -4.66 13.56 7.16
C MET A 50 -3.15 13.83 7.06
N LEU A 51 -2.72 15.07 7.33
CA LEU A 51 -1.31 15.47 7.15
C LEU A 51 -0.36 14.70 8.08
N SER A 52 -0.78 14.47 9.32
CA SER A 52 0.01 13.74 10.31
C SER A 52 0.16 12.27 9.91
N ILE A 53 -0.95 11.61 9.54
CA ILE A 53 -0.92 10.18 9.22
C ILE A 53 -0.20 9.92 7.90
N GLU A 54 -0.39 10.76 6.89
CA GLU A 54 0.34 10.73 5.62
C GLU A 54 1.86 10.82 5.86
N LYS A 55 2.31 11.77 6.69
CA LYS A 55 3.73 11.93 7.03
C LYS A 55 4.29 10.69 7.72
N LYS A 56 3.53 10.08 8.64
CA LYS A 56 3.94 8.83 9.30
C LYS A 56 4.02 7.68 8.30
N LEU A 57 3.04 7.54 7.40
CA LEU A 57 3.04 6.51 6.36
C LEU A 57 4.28 6.63 5.48
N VAL A 58 4.49 7.78 4.84
CA VAL A 58 5.62 8.02 3.93
C VAL A 58 6.97 7.80 4.63
N LYS A 59 7.11 8.22 5.90
CA LYS A 59 8.34 7.98 6.67
C LYS A 59 8.63 6.49 6.85
N ASN A 60 7.61 5.68 7.19
CA ASN A 60 7.78 4.24 7.37
C ASN A 60 8.09 3.54 6.04
N LEU A 61 7.41 3.92 4.95
CA LEU A 61 7.64 3.38 3.61
C LEU A 61 9.07 3.64 3.14
N LYS A 62 9.55 4.89 3.22
CA LYS A 62 10.94 5.24 2.85
C LYS A 62 11.97 4.48 3.69
N TRP A 63 11.72 4.36 4.99
CA TRP A 63 12.60 3.63 5.89
C TRP A 63 12.67 2.13 5.54
N ALA A 64 11.52 1.48 5.33
CA ALA A 64 11.47 0.06 4.98
C ALA A 64 12.04 -0.21 3.59
N ALA A 65 11.78 0.66 2.62
CA ALA A 65 12.34 0.57 1.27
C ALA A 65 13.87 0.67 1.32
N LYS A 66 14.42 1.64 2.09
CA LYS A 66 15.86 1.76 2.32
C LYS A 66 16.47 0.54 3.00
N LYS A 67 15.75 -0.11 3.93
CA LYS A 67 16.22 -1.33 4.61
C LYS A 67 16.27 -2.55 3.68
N ASN A 68 15.51 -2.53 2.60
CA ASN A 68 15.47 -3.60 1.60
C ASN A 68 16.10 -3.15 0.26
N GLU A 69 16.87 -2.06 0.27
CA GLU A 69 17.63 -1.54 -0.88
C GLU A 69 16.79 -1.37 -2.16
N THR A 70 15.52 -1.01 -2.01
CA THR A 70 14.59 -0.75 -3.13
C THR A 70 14.14 0.71 -3.17
N ASN A 71 13.89 1.20 -4.38
CA ASN A 71 13.27 2.49 -4.66
C ASN A 71 11.84 2.35 -5.21
N PHE A 72 11.30 1.14 -5.32
CA PHE A 72 9.94 0.89 -5.83
C PHE A 72 9.00 0.53 -4.68
N VAL A 73 7.97 1.34 -4.47
CA VAL A 73 6.91 1.10 -3.48
C VAL A 73 5.56 0.86 -4.15
N VAL A 74 4.92 -0.26 -3.84
CA VAL A 74 3.55 -0.55 -4.28
C VAL A 74 2.59 -0.31 -3.12
N LEU A 75 1.60 0.58 -3.30
CA LEU A 75 0.56 0.85 -2.31
C LEU A 75 -0.65 -0.06 -2.58
N HIS A 76 -1.00 -0.88 -1.59
CA HIS A 76 -2.12 -1.81 -1.69
C HIS A 76 -3.09 -1.61 -0.52
N SER A 77 -4.35 -1.29 -0.85
CA SER A 77 -5.42 -1.13 0.15
C SER A 77 -5.84 -2.50 0.68
N PHE A 78 -5.72 -2.71 2.00
CA PHE A 78 -5.95 -4.00 2.62
C PHE A 78 -6.71 -3.87 3.95
N ALA A 79 -8.04 -3.90 3.90
CA ALA A 79 -8.93 -3.59 5.03
C ALA A 79 -9.18 -4.76 6.01
N HIS A 80 -8.16 -5.62 6.23
CA HIS A 80 -8.22 -6.83 7.07
C HIS A 80 -7.15 -6.89 8.18
N LEU A 81 -6.39 -5.82 8.40
CA LEU A 81 -5.37 -5.67 9.46
C LEU A 81 -5.92 -5.11 10.79
N SER A 82 -7.15 -4.57 10.79
CA SER A 82 -7.81 -3.99 11.96
C SER A 82 -9.33 -4.15 11.84
N GLU A 83 -10.03 -4.06 12.96
CA GLU A 83 -11.49 -4.00 13.01
C GLU A 83 -12.02 -2.58 12.67
N SER A 84 -11.23 -1.53 12.91
CA SER A 84 -11.57 -0.15 12.56
C SER A 84 -11.18 0.18 11.13
N LYS A 85 -12.04 0.94 10.42
CA LYS A 85 -11.83 1.33 9.03
C LYS A 85 -12.20 2.80 8.84
N ALA A 86 -11.32 3.54 8.16
CA ALA A 86 -11.67 4.85 7.63
C ALA A 86 -12.60 4.73 6.42
N SER A 87 -13.21 5.83 6.03
CA SER A 87 -14.01 5.97 4.82
C SER A 87 -13.17 5.67 3.55
N PRO A 88 -13.81 5.12 2.50
CA PRO A 88 -13.15 4.90 1.21
C PRO A 88 -12.55 6.17 0.60
N GLU A 89 -13.24 7.31 0.73
CA GLU A 89 -12.79 8.61 0.23
C GLU A 89 -11.52 9.08 0.94
N PHE A 90 -11.50 9.05 2.27
CA PHE A 90 -10.31 9.38 3.05
C PHE A 90 -9.13 8.48 2.65
N THR A 91 -9.37 7.17 2.57
CA THR A 91 -8.34 6.19 2.22
C THR A 91 -7.76 6.46 0.83
N LYS A 92 -8.61 6.75 -0.16
CA LYS A 92 -8.15 7.05 -1.52
C LYS A 92 -7.31 8.32 -1.58
N ASN A 93 -7.74 9.37 -0.89
CA ASN A 93 -6.99 10.63 -0.79
C ASN A 93 -5.62 10.43 -0.11
N LEU A 94 -5.59 9.65 0.97
CA LEU A 94 -4.35 9.30 1.68
C LEU A 94 -3.36 8.56 0.76
N PHE A 95 -3.84 7.63 -0.05
CA PHE A 95 -3.00 6.90 -1.02
C PHE A 95 -2.43 7.82 -2.09
N ASN A 96 -3.27 8.68 -2.69
CA ASN A 96 -2.83 9.64 -3.72
C ASN A 96 -1.78 10.62 -3.17
N ASN A 97 -1.99 11.12 -1.94
CA ASN A 97 -1.05 12.03 -1.28
C ASN A 97 0.28 11.33 -0.97
N ALA A 98 0.22 10.11 -0.41
CA ALA A 98 1.41 9.32 -0.10
C ALA A 98 2.21 8.98 -1.37
N GLU A 99 1.54 8.58 -2.45
CA GLU A 99 2.16 8.34 -3.76
C GLU A 99 2.89 9.59 -4.27
N THR A 100 2.21 10.73 -4.32
CA THR A 100 2.79 12.00 -4.75
C THR A 100 4.04 12.36 -3.94
N ARG A 101 4.00 12.20 -2.61
CA ARG A 101 5.16 12.46 -1.74
C ARG A 101 6.32 11.49 -1.89
N LEU A 102 6.04 10.25 -2.29
CA LEU A 102 7.06 9.25 -2.60
C LEU A 102 7.73 9.61 -3.93
N GLN A 103 6.96 9.90 -4.97
CA GLN A 103 7.43 10.32 -6.28
C GLN A 103 8.28 11.60 -6.21
N ASN A 104 7.83 12.62 -5.46
CA ASN A 104 8.60 13.84 -5.20
C ASN A 104 9.94 13.59 -4.48
N ALA A 105 10.13 12.41 -3.90
CA ALA A 105 11.39 11.97 -3.29
C ALA A 105 12.12 10.91 -4.12
N ASN A 106 11.83 10.83 -5.42
CA ASN A 106 12.45 9.96 -6.42
C ASN A 106 12.23 8.45 -6.19
N TYR A 107 11.10 8.06 -5.57
CA TYR A 107 10.65 6.67 -5.55
C TYR A 107 9.79 6.38 -6.77
N GLN A 108 9.92 5.18 -7.34
CA GLN A 108 8.95 4.63 -8.25
C GLN A 108 7.75 4.12 -7.44
N THR A 109 6.54 4.34 -7.94
CA THR A 109 5.32 3.97 -7.24
C THR A 109 4.31 3.30 -8.15
N ALA A 110 3.47 2.48 -7.55
CA ALA A 110 2.24 2.00 -8.15
C ALA A 110 1.18 1.88 -7.06
N GLN A 111 -0.09 2.08 -7.42
CA GLN A 111 -1.23 1.68 -6.59
C GLN A 111 -1.90 0.47 -7.22
N THR A 112 -2.29 -0.50 -6.41
CA THR A 112 -3.22 -1.54 -6.90
C THR A 112 -4.62 -0.95 -7.09
N PRO A 113 -5.47 -1.56 -7.93
CA PRO A 113 -6.85 -1.13 -8.12
C PRO A 113 -7.60 -0.97 -6.79
N PHE A 114 -8.15 0.21 -6.54
CA PHE A 114 -8.89 0.50 -5.32
C PHE A 114 -10.32 -0.02 -5.44
N GLY A 115 -10.86 -0.65 -4.40
CA GLY A 115 -12.22 -1.20 -4.43
C GLY A 115 -12.35 -2.50 -5.23
N TYR A 116 -11.25 -3.26 -5.38
CA TYR A 116 -11.23 -4.57 -6.03
C TYR A 116 -10.68 -5.63 -5.07
N PHE A 117 -11.26 -6.82 -5.12
CA PHE A 117 -10.58 -8.04 -4.68
C PHE A 117 -9.61 -8.47 -5.78
N LEU A 118 -8.38 -8.77 -5.38
CA LEU A 118 -7.28 -9.11 -6.27
C LEU A 118 -6.74 -10.49 -5.92
N ASP A 119 -6.48 -11.33 -6.92
CA ASP A 119 -5.57 -12.45 -6.74
C ASP A 119 -4.16 -11.90 -6.63
N LEU A 120 -3.42 -12.28 -5.59
CA LEU A 120 -2.08 -11.74 -5.33
C LEU A 120 -1.02 -12.82 -5.51
N GLU A 121 0.07 -12.46 -6.20
CA GLU A 121 1.32 -13.21 -6.21
C GLU A 121 2.33 -12.45 -5.36
N VAL A 122 2.79 -13.05 -4.26
CA VAL A 122 3.74 -12.42 -3.34
C VAL A 122 4.97 -13.32 -3.18
N ASN A 123 6.04 -13.02 -3.90
CA ASN A 123 7.33 -13.69 -3.74
C ASN A 123 8.21 -12.92 -2.76
N ALA A 124 8.03 -13.21 -1.46
CA ALA A 124 8.74 -12.55 -0.36
C ALA A 124 9.93 -13.40 0.13
N PRO A 125 11.18 -12.89 0.06
CA PRO A 125 12.34 -13.61 0.57
C PRO A 125 12.35 -13.70 2.11
N GLY A 126 13.00 -14.76 2.62
CA GLY A 126 13.00 -15.11 4.04
C GLY A 126 14.11 -14.46 4.86
N TYR A 127 14.03 -13.15 5.14
CA TYR A 127 14.94 -12.49 6.08
C TYR A 127 14.21 -11.46 6.98
N SER A 128 14.87 -11.03 8.06
CA SER A 128 14.24 -10.30 9.17
C SER A 128 13.50 -9.03 8.77
N LEU A 129 14.05 -8.24 7.84
CA LEU A 129 13.49 -6.95 7.42
C LEU A 129 12.63 -7.02 6.15
N ALA A 130 12.48 -8.21 5.56
CA ALA A 130 11.62 -8.40 4.40
C ALA A 130 10.13 -8.29 4.74
N ARG A 131 9.75 -8.47 6.03
CA ARG A 131 8.35 -8.47 6.49
C ARG A 131 8.25 -7.68 7.78
N ILE A 132 7.61 -6.52 7.74
CA ILE A 132 7.56 -5.57 8.85
C ILE A 132 6.14 -5.10 9.07
N PHE A 133 5.67 -5.16 10.32
CA PHE A 133 4.40 -4.58 10.72
C PHE A 133 4.60 -3.31 11.56
N LYS A 134 3.73 -2.32 11.37
CA LYS A 134 3.64 -1.10 12.17
C LYS A 134 2.18 -0.75 12.45
N SER A 135 1.92 -0.39 13.71
CA SER A 135 0.69 0.29 14.12
C SER A 135 1.00 1.77 14.29
N LEU A 136 0.31 2.66 13.57
CA LEU A 136 0.58 4.09 13.49
C LEU A 136 -0.52 4.97 14.14
#